data_AF-A0A158E541-F1
#
_entry.id   AF-A0A158E541-F1
#
_cell.length_a   1.000
_cell.length_b   1.000
_cell.length_c   1.000
_cell.angle_alpha   90.00
_cell.angle_beta   90.00
_cell.angle_gamma   90.00
#
_symmetry.space_group_name_H-M   'P 1'
#
loop_
_entity.id
_entity.type
_entity.pdbx_description
1 polymer ?
#
loop_
_entity_poly.entity_id
_entity_poly.type
_entity_poly.pdbx_seq_one_letter_code
_entity_poly.pdbx_strand_id
1 'polypeptide(L)'
;MTAIQLVSARIGRVTGKGLASNMRVHYPRWLLYSAVILLVLANVINIAADLSAMGAAVGLLVRGLQQLFVVVLGGVSVVLQIFIPYDR
;
A
#
# COMPACT_ATOMS: atom_id res chain seq x y z
N MET A 1 -14.41 -1.65 1.58
CA MET A 1 -13.11 -1.33 2.20
C MET A 1 -13.23 -0.69 3.57
N THR A 2 -14.14 0.27 3.75
CA THR A 2 -14.31 1.08 4.97
C THR A 2 -14.53 0.28 6.26
N ALA A 3 -15.39 -0.74 6.24
CA ALA A 3 -15.64 -1.57 7.43
C ALA A 3 -14.39 -2.32 7.91
N ILE A 4 -13.63 -2.92 7.00
CA ILE A 4 -12.41 -3.69 7.32
C ILE A 4 -11.30 -2.75 7.81
N GLN A 5 -11.16 -1.57 7.20
CA GLN A 5 -10.19 -0.56 7.65
C GLN A 5 -10.54 0.02 9.01
N LEU A 6 -11.82 0.26 9.30
CA LEU A 6 -12.27 0.72 10.61
C LEU A 6 -11.93 -0.30 11.70
N VAL A 7 -12.19 -1.59 11.45
CA VAL A 7 -11.86 -2.67 12.39
C VAL A 7 -10.34 -2.76 12.59
N SER A 8 -9.56 -2.72 11.50
CA SER A 8 -8.10 -2.76 11.54
C SER A 8 -7.50 -1.58 12.33
N ALA A 9 -8.01 -0.37 12.08
CA ALA A 9 -7.63 0.84 12.80
C ALA A 9 -8.01 0.75 14.28
N ARG A 10 -9.18 0.20 14.60
CA ARG A 10 -9.63 0.03 15.99
C ARG A 10 -8.76 -0.99 16.73
N ILE A 11 -8.39 -2.09 16.09
CA ILE A 11 -7.45 -3.08 16.65
C ILE A 11 -6.10 -2.41 16.93
N GLY A 12 -5.56 -1.65 15.98
CA GLY A 12 -4.30 -0.91 16.16
C GLY A 12 -4.35 0.12 17.28
N ARG A 13 -5.45 0.88 17.36
CA ARG A 13 -5.67 1.91 18.39
C ARG A 13 -5.81 1.32 19.79
N VAL A 14 -6.50 0.19 19.94
CA VAL A 14 -6.73 -0.45 21.25
C VAL A 14 -5.49 -1.21 21.74
N THR A 15 -4.77 -1.87 20.84
CA THR A 15 -3.59 -2.68 21.20
C THR A 15 -2.29 -1.87 21.26
N GLY A 16 -2.28 -0.65 20.70
CA GLY A 16 -1.07 0.17 20.56
C GLY A 16 -0.03 -0.44 19.60
N LYS A 17 -0.40 -1.47 18.84
CA LYS A 17 0.49 -2.26 18.00
C LYS A 17 -0.17 -2.53 16.65
N GLY A 18 0.63 -2.62 15.59
CA GLY A 18 0.12 -2.99 14.26
C GLY A 18 -0.41 -4.43 14.21
N LEU A 19 -1.26 -4.73 13.22
CA LEU A 19 -1.87 -6.06 13.03
C LEU A 19 -0.84 -7.21 13.05
N ALA A 20 0.29 -7.05 12.35
CA ALA A 20 1.35 -8.06 12.33
C ALA A 20 1.99 -8.28 13.72
N SER A 21 2.21 -7.20 14.48
CA SER A 21 2.74 -7.31 15.84
C SER A 21 1.73 -7.96 16.79
N ASN A 22 0.43 -7.73 16.60
CA ASN A 22 -0.61 -8.38 17.39
C ASN A 22 -0.74 -9.87 17.02
N MET A 23 -0.61 -10.20 15.73
CA MET A 23 -0.59 -11.58 15.25
C MET A 23 0.62 -12.37 15.80
N ARG A 24 1.79 -11.74 15.93
CA ARG A 24 2.99 -12.41 16.46
C ARG A 24 2.82 -12.91 17.91
N VAL A 25 1.98 -12.24 18.69
CA VAL A 25 1.74 -12.57 20.11
C VAL A 25 0.73 -13.70 20.26
N HIS A 26 -0.27 -13.78 19.38
CA HIS A 26 -1.38 -14.72 19.51
C HIS A 26 -1.33 -15.91 18.55
N TYR A 27 -0.53 -15.85 17.49
CA TYR A 27 -0.48 -16.87 16.44
C TYR A 27 0.93 -17.45 16.22
N PRO A 28 1.02 -18.69 15.69
CA PRO A 28 2.30 -19.30 15.34
C PRO A 28 3.02 -18.50 14.25
N ARG A 29 4.36 -18.48 14.32
CA ARG A 29 5.23 -17.67 13.44
C ARG A 29 5.02 -17.95 11.96
N TRP A 30 4.70 -19.19 11.57
CA TRP A 30 4.47 -19.54 10.17
C TRP A 30 3.26 -18.83 9.57
N LEU A 31 2.17 -18.68 10.33
CA LEU A 31 0.97 -17.96 9.88
C LEU A 31 1.23 -16.46 9.71
N LEU A 32 2.07 -15.89 10.58
CA LEU A 32 2.49 -14.50 10.44
C LEU A 32 3.30 -14.30 9.16
N TYR A 33 4.30 -15.14 8.91
CA TYR A 33 5.14 -15.00 7.72
C TYR A 33 4.33 -15.24 6.43
N SER A 34 3.44 -16.23 6.40
CA SER A 34 2.58 -16.45 5.23
C SER A 34 1.65 -15.27 4.97
N ALA A 35 1.02 -14.71 6.02
CA ALA A 35 0.16 -13.54 5.89
C ALA A 35 0.94 -12.30 5.41
N VAL A 36 2.16 -12.08 5.91
CA VAL A 36 3.03 -10.97 5.47
C VAL A 36 3.47 -11.15 4.03
N ILE A 37 3.88 -12.35 3.62
CA ILE A 37 4.26 -12.63 2.23
C ILE A 37 3.07 -12.40 1.29
N LEU A 38 1.89 -12.91 1.65
CA LEU A 38 0.66 -12.71 0.89
C LEU A 38 0.31 -11.23 0.80
N LEU A 39 0.42 -10.48 1.91
CA LEU A 39 0.18 -9.04 1.94
C LEU A 39 1.15 -8.30 1.02
N VAL A 40 2.45 -8.63 1.05
CA VAL A 40 3.45 -8.01 0.19
C VAL A 40 3.14 -8.30 -1.28
N LEU A 41 2.89 -9.56 -1.66
CA LEU A 41 2.55 -9.92 -3.02
C LEU A 41 1.27 -9.21 -3.51
N ALA A 42 0.22 -9.19 -2.69
CA ALA A 42 -1.02 -8.52 -3.02
C ALA A 42 -0.82 -7.00 -3.22
N ASN A 43 -0.04 -6.35 -2.36
CA ASN A 43 0.25 -4.92 -2.50
C ASN A 43 1.12 -4.63 -3.74
N VAL A 44 2.11 -5.46 -4.04
CA VAL A 44 2.94 -5.30 -5.25
C VAL A 44 2.09 -5.40 -6.51
N ILE A 45 1.18 -6.39 -6.57
CA ILE A 45 0.26 -6.55 -7.70
C ILE A 45 -0.69 -5.35 -7.81
N ASN A 46 -1.25 -4.87 -6.69
CA ASN A 46 -2.11 -3.68 -6.68
C ASN A 46 -1.37 -2.44 -7.21
N ILE A 47 -0.14 -2.19 -6.74
CA ILE A 47 0.66 -1.06 -7.23
C ILE A 47 0.91 -1.20 -8.72
N ALA A 48 1.27 -2.39 -9.22
CA ALA A 48 1.48 -2.63 -10.64
C ALA A 48 0.21 -2.37 -11.47
N ALA A 49 -0.95 -2.82 -10.97
CA ALA A 49 -2.25 -2.62 -11.62
C ALA A 49 -2.65 -1.13 -11.65
N ASP A 50 -2.53 -0.42 -10.54
CA ASP A 50 -2.81 1.01 -10.44
C ASP A 50 -1.88 1.81 -11.37
N LEU A 51 -0.60 1.45 -11.42
CA LEU A 51 0.38 2.10 -12.30
C LEU A 51 0.05 1.87 -13.79
N SER A 52 -0.37 0.66 -14.16
CA SER A 52 -0.83 0.34 -15.51
C SER A 52 -2.13 1.08 -15.87
N ALA A 53 -3.08 1.17 -14.93
CA ALA A 53 -4.35 1.85 -15.13
C ALA A 53 -4.18 3.38 -15.24
N MET A 54 -3.35 3.97 -14.38
CA MET A 54 -2.97 5.38 -14.45
C MET A 54 -2.27 5.70 -15.78
N GLY A 55 -1.35 4.82 -16.21
CA GLY A 55 -0.75 4.90 -17.54
C GLY A 55 -1.79 4.93 -18.64
N ALA A 56 -2.69 3.95 -18.68
CA ALA A 56 -3.78 3.90 -19.67
C ALA A 56 -4.64 5.17 -19.68
N ALA A 57 -5.02 5.68 -18.50
CA ALA A 57 -5.81 6.90 -18.36
C ALA A 57 -5.08 8.15 -18.89
N VAL A 58 -3.79 8.30 -18.62
CA VAL A 58 -2.97 9.40 -19.15
C VAL A 58 -2.88 9.33 -20.68
N GLY A 59 -2.78 8.12 -21.24
CA GLY A 59 -2.75 7.92 -22.70
C GLY A 59 -4.03 8.35 -23.42
N LEU A 60 -5.17 8.34 -22.72
CA LEU A 60 -6.44 8.85 -23.25
C LEU A 60 -6.51 10.39 -23.22
N LEU A 61 -5.79 11.06 -22.30
CA LEU A 61 -5.78 12.51 -22.13
C LEU A 61 -4.73 13.22 -23.01
N VAL A 62 -3.55 12.62 -23.19
CA VAL A 62 -2.46 13.21 -23.98
C VAL A 62 -1.92 12.15 -24.94
N ARG A 63 -2.10 12.36 -26.25
CA ARG A 63 -1.47 11.56 -27.32
C ARG A 63 0.05 11.83 -27.34
N GLY A 64 0.79 11.41 -26.32
CA GLY A 64 2.24 11.59 -26.22
C GLY A 64 2.83 11.23 -24.85
N LEU A 65 3.85 10.34 -24.86
CA LEU A 65 4.77 9.98 -23.75
C LEU A 65 4.12 9.62 -22.40
N GLN A 66 3.15 8.72 -22.49
CA GLN A 66 2.37 8.11 -21.40
C GLN A 66 3.21 7.53 -20.24
N GLN A 67 4.40 6.98 -20.51
CA GLN A 67 5.27 6.41 -19.47
C GLN A 67 5.96 7.46 -18.60
N LEU A 68 6.25 8.65 -19.13
CA LEU A 68 7.00 9.67 -18.37
C LEU A 68 6.16 10.30 -17.26
N PHE A 69 4.87 10.57 -17.51
CA PHE A 69 3.99 11.12 -16.48
C PHE A 69 3.72 10.14 -15.34
N VAL A 70 3.60 8.84 -15.63
CA VAL A 70 3.45 7.79 -14.62
C VAL A 70 4.69 7.69 -13.74
N VAL A 71 5.88 7.73 -14.34
CA VAL A 71 7.15 7.73 -13.60
C VAL A 71 7.32 9.00 -12.76
N VAL A 72 6.93 10.17 -13.28
CA VAL A 72 7.02 11.45 -12.57
C VAL A 72 6.02 11.48 -11.41
N LEU A 73 4.75 11.13 -11.60
CA LEU A 73 3.75 11.10 -10.52
C LEU A 73 4.07 10.03 -9.46
N GLY A 74 4.53 8.85 -9.89
CA GLY A 74 5.02 7.81 -8.99
C GLY A 74 6.24 8.28 -8.19
N GLY A 75 7.21 8.91 -8.86
CA GLY A 75 8.38 9.50 -8.21
C GLY A 75 8.01 10.59 -7.20
N VAL A 76 7.09 11.49 -7.56
CA VAL A 76 6.59 12.53 -6.64
C VAL A 76 5.89 11.90 -5.43
N SER A 77 5.06 10.87 -5.61
CA SER A 77 4.43 10.15 -4.50
C SER A 77 5.45 9.49 -3.56
N VAL A 78 6.49 8.86 -4.10
CA VAL A 78 7.57 8.24 -3.32
C VAL A 78 8.38 9.29 -2.56
N VAL A 79 8.72 10.39 -3.22
CA VAL A 79 9.43 11.52 -2.59
C VAL A 79 8.59 12.08 -1.44
N LEU A 80 7.29 12.32 -1.65
CA LEU A 80 6.41 12.76 -0.57
C LEU A 80 6.35 11.75 0.58
N GLN A 81 6.26 10.44 0.29
CA GLN A 81 6.24 9.40 1.33
C GLN A 81 7.54 9.32 2.14
N ILE A 82 8.70 9.63 1.54
CA ILE A 82 9.99 9.61 2.22
C ILE A 82 10.20 10.90 3.03
N PHE A 83 9.84 12.05 2.45
CA PHE A 83 10.15 13.36 3.02
C PHE A 83 9.09 13.93 3.94
N ILE A 84 7.84 13.46 3.87
CA ILE A 84 6.80 13.88 4.81
C ILE A 84 6.89 12.96 6.03
N PRO A 85 7.41 13.43 7.17
CA PRO A 85 7.32 12.67 8.41
C PRO A 85 5.84 12.53 8.76
N TYR A 86 5.41 11.28 8.91
CA TYR A 86 4.11 10.97 9.50
C TYR A 86 4.15 11.41 10.96
N ASP A 87 3.66 12.62 11.24
CA ASP A 87 3.35 13.04 12.60
C ASP A 87 2.26 12.11 13.16
N ARG A 88 2.48 11.62 14.39
CA ARG A 88 1.73 10.50 14.98
C ARG A 88 0.30 10.86 15.37
#